data_AF-A0A4Q6GN36-F1
#
_entry.id   AF-A0A4Q6GN36-F1
#
_cell.length_a   1.000
_cell.length_b   1.000
_cell.length_c   1.000
_cell.angle_alpha   90.00
_cell.angle_beta   90.00
_cell.angle_gamma   90.00
#
_symmetry.space_group_name_H-M   'P 1'
#
loop_
_entity.id
_entity.type
_entity.pdbx_description
1 polymer ?
#
loop_
_entity_poly.entity_id
_entity_poly.type
_entity_poly.pdbx_seq_one_letter_code
_entity_poly.pdbx_strand_id
1 'polypeptide(L)'
;LVHVVNKQMLMMLGTEKKLLPSSVINQVAKAKAAEMEEQQGFPPGKKAMKELKERVADELLPRAFSIRSNVWVWIDPVNGWLVVDAASPSKADDVIKLLLKAVDRMPLESLRVQRSPVAVMTGWLEADEAPYGFTIDQDTELRATGESRAAVRYVKHTLEPDDIRRHIAAGKQCTRLAMTWNDRISFVLTESLAIKGVKPLDVIKEGEAVTYSDDERFDNDIVLMTGEMAKLMADIVEALGGEAKA
;
A
#
# COMPACT_ATOMS: atom_id res chain seq x y z
N LEU A 1 19.57 12.87 4.59
CA LEU A 1 18.85 11.90 3.72
C LEU A 1 18.10 10.86 4.53
N VAL A 2 18.69 10.36 5.62
CA VAL A 2 18.01 9.54 6.63
C VAL A 2 17.87 10.38 7.90
N HIS A 3 16.69 10.34 8.51
CA HIS A 3 16.42 10.91 9.82
C HIS A 3 16.35 9.76 10.83
N VAL A 4 17.02 9.90 11.98
CA VAL A 4 17.22 8.78 12.93
C VAL A 4 16.83 9.22 14.34
N VAL A 5 15.90 8.48 14.96
CA VAL A 5 15.47 8.70 16.34
C VAL A 5 15.36 7.34 17.03
N ASN A 6 15.97 7.17 18.21
CA ASN A 6 15.94 5.90 18.96
C ASN A 6 16.29 4.65 18.13
N LYS A 7 17.31 4.76 17.26
CA LYS A 7 17.76 3.74 16.28
C LYS A 7 16.76 3.43 15.15
N GLN A 8 15.57 4.04 15.17
CA GLN A 8 14.60 3.97 14.09
C GLN A 8 15.05 4.91 12.97
N MET A 9 15.09 4.39 11.75
CA MET A 9 15.58 5.15 10.59
C MET A 9 14.42 5.43 9.65
N LEU A 10 14.16 6.71 9.40
CA LEU A 10 13.13 7.17 8.47
C LEU A 10 13.78 7.81 7.25
N MET A 11 13.32 7.43 6.07
CA MET A 11 13.73 8.02 4.81
C MET A 11 12.55 8.14 3.84
N MET A 12 12.75 8.91 2.77
CA MET A 12 11.70 9.17 1.79
C MET A 12 12.24 9.00 0.38
N LEU A 13 11.51 8.24 -0.45
CA LEU A 13 11.71 8.25 -1.89
C LEU A 13 10.82 9.33 -2.52
N GLY A 14 11.44 10.40 -2.99
CA GLY A 14 10.77 11.41 -3.83
C GLY A 14 10.86 11.03 -5.32
N THR A 15 9.72 10.92 -5.98
CA THR A 15 9.63 10.67 -7.43
C THR A 15 8.98 11.85 -8.13
N GLU A 16 9.55 12.30 -9.24
CA GLU A 16 8.97 13.29 -10.12
C GLU A 16 8.65 12.66 -11.48
N LYS A 17 7.40 12.79 -11.94
CA LYS A 17 6.95 12.30 -13.24
C LYS A 17 6.29 13.43 -14.02
N LYS A 18 6.65 13.57 -15.30
CA LYS A 18 5.96 14.46 -16.22
C LYS A 18 4.57 13.91 -16.55
N LEU A 19 3.53 14.70 -16.27
CA LEU A 19 2.16 14.40 -16.62
C LEU A 19 1.94 14.65 -18.11
N LEU A 20 2.17 13.61 -18.89
CA LEU A 20 1.89 13.62 -20.32
C LEU A 20 1.03 12.40 -20.67
N PRO A 21 -0.31 12.51 -20.57
CA PRO A 21 -1.20 11.40 -20.89
C PRO A 21 -1.08 10.99 -22.36
N SER A 22 -1.17 9.68 -22.61
CA SER A 22 -1.13 9.14 -23.98
C SER A 22 -2.27 9.67 -24.86
N SER A 23 -3.42 10.02 -24.26
CA SER A 23 -4.54 10.66 -24.95
C SER A 23 -4.16 12.00 -25.58
N VAL A 24 -3.39 12.83 -24.88
CA VAL A 24 -2.90 14.13 -25.37
C VAL A 24 -1.93 13.92 -26.53
N ILE A 25 -0.97 13.00 -26.38
CA ILE A 25 -0.02 12.65 -27.46
C ILE A 25 -0.79 12.16 -28.69
N ASN A 26 -1.76 11.27 -28.50
CA ASN A 26 -2.54 10.70 -29.60
C ASN A 26 -3.40 11.76 -30.31
N GLN A 27 -4.00 12.69 -29.58
CA GLN A 27 -4.82 13.76 -30.16
C GLN A 27 -3.98 14.71 -31.01
N VAL A 28 -2.83 15.17 -30.49
CA VAL A 28 -1.93 16.07 -31.23
C VAL A 28 -1.30 15.36 -32.43
N ALA A 29 -0.88 14.10 -32.27
CA ALA A 29 -0.36 13.30 -33.38
C ALA A 29 -1.42 13.07 -34.46
N LYS A 30 -2.70 12.87 -34.09
CA LYS A 30 -3.79 12.72 -35.06
C LYS A 30 -4.06 14.02 -35.83
N ALA A 31 -4.01 15.18 -35.16
CA ALA A 31 -4.14 16.47 -35.83
C ALA A 31 -3.01 16.69 -36.86
N LYS A 32 -1.75 16.48 -36.46
CA LYS A 32 -0.60 16.57 -37.37
C LYS A 32 -0.64 15.54 -38.51
N ALA A 33 -1.16 14.34 -38.25
CA ALA A 33 -1.33 13.32 -39.28
C ALA A 33 -2.36 13.73 -40.35
N ALA A 34 -3.44 14.40 -39.95
CA ALA A 34 -4.44 14.94 -40.89
C ALA A 34 -3.85 16.05 -41.76
N GLU A 35 -3.05 16.95 -41.19
CA GLU A 35 -2.31 17.99 -41.94
C GLU A 35 -1.34 17.37 -42.96
N MET A 36 -0.63 16.29 -42.58
CA MET A 36 0.24 15.55 -43.50
C MET A 36 -0.53 14.88 -44.64
N GLU A 37 -1.68 14.27 -44.33
CA GLU A 37 -2.54 13.62 -45.32
C GLU A 37 -3.09 14.62 -46.35
N GLU A 38 -3.47 15.82 -45.91
CA GLU A 38 -3.91 16.89 -46.82
C GLU A 38 -2.77 17.35 -47.76
N GLN A 39 -1.53 17.39 -47.27
CA GLN A 39 -0.37 17.81 -48.08
C GLN A 39 0.12 16.75 -49.08
N GLN A 40 0.09 15.46 -48.71
CA GLN A 40 0.67 14.37 -49.51
C GLN A 40 -0.37 13.50 -50.23
N GLY A 41 -1.66 13.65 -49.89
CA GLY A 41 -2.78 12.93 -50.52
C GLY A 41 -3.04 11.52 -50.01
N PHE A 42 -2.33 11.05 -48.98
CA PHE A 42 -2.55 9.74 -48.35
C PHE A 42 -2.20 9.75 -46.85
N PRO A 43 -2.84 8.90 -46.03
CA PRO A 43 -2.61 8.87 -44.59
C PRO A 43 -1.23 8.30 -44.23
N PRO A 44 -0.60 8.75 -43.14
CA PRO A 44 0.69 8.22 -42.71
C PRO A 44 0.59 6.75 -42.28
N GLY A 45 1.53 5.93 -42.75
CA GLY A 45 1.62 4.52 -42.36
C GLY A 45 1.94 4.32 -40.86
N LYS A 46 1.81 3.08 -40.37
CA LYS A 46 2.00 2.73 -38.95
C LYS A 46 3.35 3.19 -38.37
N LYS A 47 4.44 3.05 -39.14
CA LYS A 47 5.78 3.48 -38.73
C LYS A 47 5.86 5.00 -38.60
N ALA A 48 5.39 5.73 -39.61
CA ALA A 48 5.34 7.20 -39.60
C ALA A 48 4.47 7.73 -38.44
N MET A 49 3.34 7.09 -38.15
CA MET A 49 2.48 7.47 -37.03
C MET A 49 3.16 7.25 -35.66
N LYS A 50 3.98 6.20 -35.52
CA LYS A 50 4.76 5.97 -34.29
C LYS A 50 5.82 7.06 -34.10
N GLU A 51 6.60 7.35 -35.15
CA GLU A 51 7.61 8.41 -35.12
C GLU A 51 6.98 9.80 -34.88
N LEU A 52 5.79 10.05 -35.43
CA LEU A 52 5.05 11.28 -35.19
C LEU A 52 4.63 11.41 -33.71
N LYS A 53 4.16 10.32 -33.09
CA LYS A 53 3.82 10.30 -31.66
C LYS A 53 5.05 10.53 -30.77
N GLU A 54 6.18 9.93 -31.11
CA GLU A 54 7.45 10.14 -30.39
C GLU A 54 7.88 11.62 -30.47
N ARG A 55 7.86 12.21 -31.68
CA ARG A 55 8.17 13.63 -31.87
C ARG A 55 7.21 14.55 -31.10
N VAL A 56 5.92 14.26 -31.14
CA VAL A 56 4.91 14.99 -30.36
C VAL A 56 5.16 14.86 -28.86
N ALA A 57 5.56 13.67 -28.38
CA ALA A 57 5.92 13.50 -26.99
C ALA A 57 7.13 14.38 -26.61
N ASP A 58 8.19 14.40 -27.42
CA ASP A 58 9.38 15.22 -27.19
C ASP A 58 9.07 16.73 -27.21
N GLU A 59 8.18 17.17 -28.09
CA GLU A 59 7.72 18.57 -28.14
C GLU A 59 6.88 18.98 -26.91
N LEU A 60 6.05 18.06 -26.40
CA LEU A 60 5.16 18.33 -25.28
C LEU A 60 5.82 18.12 -23.92
N LEU A 61 6.87 17.29 -23.84
CA LEU A 61 7.53 16.92 -22.58
C LEU A 61 8.05 18.12 -21.77
N PRO A 62 8.71 19.15 -22.37
CA PRO A 62 9.15 20.33 -21.62
C PRO A 62 7.99 21.15 -21.03
N ARG A 63 6.81 21.08 -21.65
CA ARG A 63 5.60 21.80 -21.26
C ARG A 63 4.74 21.02 -20.26
N ALA A 64 5.02 19.73 -20.07
CA ALA A 64 4.26 18.87 -19.19
C ALA A 64 4.48 19.26 -17.72
N PHE A 65 3.39 19.34 -16.97
CA PHE A 65 3.43 19.57 -15.53
C PHE A 65 4.13 18.39 -14.84
N SER A 66 4.90 18.70 -13.80
CA SER A 66 5.52 17.68 -12.96
C SER A 66 4.57 17.28 -11.84
N ILE A 67 4.33 15.98 -11.68
CA ILE A 67 3.69 15.41 -10.50
C ILE A 67 4.80 14.84 -9.62
N ARG A 68 4.80 15.26 -8.35
CA ARG A 68 5.66 14.68 -7.33
C ARG A 68 4.88 13.71 -6.48
N SER A 69 5.53 12.62 -6.10
CA SER A 69 5.00 11.67 -5.13
C SER A 69 6.11 11.24 -4.19
N ASN A 70 5.77 11.12 -2.92
CA ASN A 70 6.68 10.69 -1.87
C ASN A 70 6.21 9.35 -1.33
N VAL A 71 7.17 8.47 -1.02
CA VAL A 71 6.93 7.19 -0.33
C VAL A 71 7.88 7.15 0.86
N TRP A 72 7.31 7.04 2.06
CA TRP A 72 8.10 6.91 3.28
C TRP A 72 8.57 5.48 3.47
N VAL A 73 9.76 5.34 4.04
CA VAL A 73 10.37 4.07 4.38
C VAL A 73 10.87 4.16 5.80
N TRP A 74 10.42 3.25 6.63
CA TRP A 74 10.89 3.07 7.99
C TRP A 74 11.69 1.78 8.08
N ILE A 75 12.92 1.88 8.58
CA ILE A 75 13.77 0.73 8.90
C ILE A 75 13.90 0.68 10.42
N ASP A 76 13.58 -0.48 10.98
CA ASP A 76 13.72 -0.80 12.38
C ASP A 76 14.82 -1.86 12.55
N PRO A 77 16.08 -1.45 12.80
CA PRO A 77 17.17 -2.38 13.00
C PRO A 77 17.07 -3.18 14.31
N VAL A 78 16.20 -2.77 15.24
CA VAL A 78 16.03 -3.43 16.54
C VAL A 78 15.20 -4.69 16.37
N ASN A 79 14.07 -4.58 15.66
CA ASN A 79 13.17 -5.71 15.40
C ASN A 79 13.37 -6.35 14.01
N GLY A 80 14.22 -5.79 13.16
CA GLY A 80 14.56 -6.34 11.85
C GLY A 80 13.55 -6.00 10.74
N TRP A 81 12.78 -4.92 10.89
CA TRP A 81 11.75 -4.55 9.91
C TRP A 81 12.27 -3.54 8.87
N LEU A 82 11.79 -3.72 7.64
CA LEU A 82 11.75 -2.67 6.62
C LEU A 82 10.30 -2.50 6.18
N VAL A 83 9.73 -1.34 6.51
CA VAL A 83 8.34 -0.99 6.23
C VAL A 83 8.31 0.10 5.18
N VAL A 84 7.52 -0.11 4.13
CA VAL A 84 7.29 0.89 3.08
C VAL A 84 5.84 1.37 3.14
N ASP A 85 5.64 2.67 3.37
CA ASP A 85 4.32 3.30 3.36
C ASP A 85 3.87 3.53 1.90
N ALA A 86 3.45 2.44 1.27
CA ALA A 86 3.06 2.42 -0.13
C ALA A 86 1.59 2.08 -0.31
N ALA A 87 0.90 2.86 -1.15
CA ALA A 87 -0.48 2.61 -1.54
C ALA A 87 -0.66 1.31 -2.38
N SER A 88 0.43 0.72 -2.89
CA SER A 88 0.41 -0.46 -3.76
C SER A 88 1.72 -1.23 -3.70
N PRO A 89 1.72 -2.58 -3.88
CA PRO A 89 2.94 -3.39 -3.91
C PRO A 89 3.99 -2.90 -4.91
N SER A 90 3.59 -2.49 -6.12
CA SER A 90 4.53 -2.00 -7.14
C SER A 90 5.34 -0.78 -6.70
N LYS A 91 4.75 0.09 -5.87
CA LYS A 91 5.46 1.26 -5.31
C LYS A 91 6.47 0.83 -4.24
N ALA A 92 6.14 -0.21 -3.46
CA ALA A 92 7.09 -0.80 -2.52
C ALA A 92 8.25 -1.48 -3.26
N ASP A 93 7.98 -2.20 -4.34
CA ASP A 93 9.00 -2.82 -5.19
C ASP A 93 9.97 -1.78 -5.77
N ASP A 94 9.47 -0.64 -6.25
CA ASP A 94 10.30 0.45 -6.75
C ASP A 94 11.26 0.99 -5.67
N VAL A 95 10.77 1.17 -4.45
CA VAL A 95 11.58 1.56 -3.29
C VAL A 95 12.65 0.51 -3.00
N ILE A 96 12.26 -0.76 -2.86
CA ILE A 96 13.17 -1.86 -2.53
C ILE A 96 14.26 -1.97 -3.60
N LYS A 97 13.90 -1.89 -4.89
CA LYS A 97 14.84 -1.92 -6.00
C LYS A 97 15.88 -0.81 -5.91
N LEU A 98 15.47 0.41 -5.57
CA LEU A 98 16.39 1.53 -5.42
C LEU A 98 17.28 1.38 -4.19
N LEU A 99 16.75 0.85 -3.08
CA LEU A 99 17.52 0.55 -1.88
C LEU A 99 18.60 -0.51 -2.14
N LEU A 100 18.23 -1.64 -2.76
CA LEU A 100 19.17 -2.70 -3.13
C LEU A 100 20.25 -2.24 -4.11
N LYS A 101 19.95 -1.21 -4.93
CA LYS A 101 20.96 -0.58 -5.81
C LYS A 101 21.88 0.36 -5.05
N ALA A 102 21.38 1.04 -4.02
CA ALA A 102 22.11 2.05 -3.26
C ALA A 102 22.95 1.46 -2.12
N VAL A 103 22.52 0.34 -1.54
CA VAL A 103 23.16 -0.32 -0.39
C VAL A 103 23.67 -1.69 -0.83
N ASP A 104 24.99 -1.86 -0.83
CA ASP A 104 25.59 -3.15 -1.11
C ASP A 104 25.28 -4.14 0.03
N ARG A 105 24.91 -5.37 -0.33
CA ARG A 105 24.62 -6.49 0.60
C ARG A 105 23.59 -6.17 1.70
N MET A 106 22.39 -5.73 1.31
CA MET A 106 21.27 -5.61 2.23
C MET A 106 20.48 -6.94 2.31
N PRO A 107 20.56 -7.71 3.42
CA PRO A 107 19.73 -8.89 3.59
C PRO A 107 18.28 -8.45 3.76
N LEU A 108 17.42 -8.80 2.80
CA LEU A 108 16.02 -8.43 2.80
C LEU A 108 15.19 -9.62 2.32
N GLU A 109 14.19 -9.99 3.11
CA GLU A 109 13.24 -11.04 2.77
C GLU A 109 11.82 -10.55 3.02
N SER A 110 10.87 -11.05 2.22
CA SER A 110 9.45 -10.78 2.47
C SER A 110 8.98 -11.58 3.66
N LEU A 111 8.20 -10.95 4.54
CA LEU A 111 7.57 -11.62 5.68
C LEU A 111 6.77 -12.84 5.21
N ARG A 112 7.02 -13.98 5.86
CA ARG A 112 6.22 -15.20 5.75
C ARG A 112 5.73 -15.59 7.12
N VAL A 113 4.50 -16.08 7.20
CA VAL A 113 3.86 -16.52 8.44
C VAL A 113 3.49 -18.00 8.36
N GLN A 114 3.41 -18.66 9.51
CA GLN A 114 3.18 -20.10 9.59
C GLN A 114 1.79 -20.52 9.10
N ARG A 115 0.77 -19.66 9.30
CA ARG A 115 -0.62 -19.94 8.90
C ARG A 115 -1.07 -18.98 7.82
N SER A 116 -1.85 -19.49 6.87
CA SER A 116 -2.40 -18.66 5.79
C SER A 116 -3.26 -17.52 6.37
N PRO A 117 -2.99 -16.24 6.03
CA PRO A 117 -3.79 -15.11 6.49
C PRO A 117 -5.27 -15.25 6.12
N VAL A 118 -5.54 -15.76 4.91
CA VAL A 118 -6.91 -16.02 4.44
C VAL A 118 -7.62 -17.04 5.34
N ALA A 119 -6.96 -18.15 5.65
CA ALA A 119 -7.55 -19.19 6.49
C ALA A 119 -7.79 -18.69 7.92
N VAL A 120 -6.81 -17.99 8.50
CA VAL A 120 -6.90 -17.47 9.87
C VAL A 120 -7.98 -16.39 9.99
N MET A 121 -8.01 -15.40 9.09
CA MET A 121 -9.06 -14.36 9.09
C MET A 121 -10.46 -14.96 8.87
N THR A 122 -10.57 -15.99 8.02
CA THR A 122 -11.86 -16.69 7.82
C THR A 122 -12.29 -17.41 9.10
N GLY A 123 -11.35 -18.05 9.81
CA GLY A 123 -11.62 -18.71 11.08
C GLY A 123 -12.09 -17.75 12.17
N TRP A 124 -11.47 -16.57 12.29
CA TRP A 124 -11.91 -15.53 13.24
C TRP A 124 -13.35 -15.08 12.97
N LEU A 125 -13.70 -14.88 11.70
CA LEU A 125 -15.06 -14.51 11.30
C LEU A 125 -16.08 -15.64 11.48
N GLU A 126 -15.69 -16.89 11.25
CA GLU A 126 -16.56 -18.06 11.43
C GLU A 126 -16.86 -18.33 12.90
N ALA A 127 -15.84 -18.18 13.76
CA ALA A 127 -15.94 -18.33 15.20
C ALA A 127 -16.57 -17.12 15.90
N ASP A 128 -16.67 -15.97 15.22
CA ASP A 128 -17.02 -14.68 15.82
C ASP A 128 -16.07 -14.31 16.99
N GLU A 129 -14.79 -14.63 16.82
CA GLU A 129 -13.75 -14.46 17.84
C GLU A 129 -12.46 -13.90 17.22
N ALA A 130 -12.09 -12.69 17.64
CA ALA A 130 -10.85 -12.05 17.26
C ALA A 130 -9.66 -12.60 18.07
N PRO A 131 -8.42 -12.55 17.55
CA PRO A 131 -7.24 -12.91 18.32
C PRO A 131 -7.03 -11.92 19.48
N TYR A 132 -6.29 -12.34 20.51
CA TYR A 132 -6.00 -11.50 21.67
C TYR A 132 -5.41 -10.14 21.28
N GLY A 133 -5.92 -9.07 21.89
CA GLY A 133 -5.50 -7.69 21.60
C GLY A 133 -6.12 -7.09 20.34
N PHE A 134 -7.01 -7.81 19.64
CA PHE A 134 -7.72 -7.31 18.48
C PHE A 134 -9.24 -7.39 18.63
N THR A 135 -9.93 -6.51 17.90
CA THR A 135 -11.37 -6.57 17.66
C THR A 135 -11.64 -6.53 16.15
N ILE A 136 -12.72 -7.17 15.72
CA ILE A 136 -13.15 -7.16 14.31
C ILE A 136 -14.07 -5.96 14.08
N ASP A 137 -13.78 -5.18 13.04
CA ASP A 137 -14.55 -4.01 12.66
C ASP A 137 -15.62 -4.34 11.58
N GLN A 138 -16.31 -3.32 11.07
CA GLN A 138 -17.48 -3.42 10.18
C GLN A 138 -17.16 -3.60 8.68
N ASP A 139 -15.87 -3.70 8.32
CA ASP A 139 -15.41 -3.75 6.94
C ASP A 139 -14.74 -5.10 6.65
N THR A 140 -15.28 -5.89 5.73
CA THR A 140 -14.67 -7.14 5.28
C THR A 140 -14.94 -7.43 3.81
N GLU A 141 -14.07 -8.22 3.16
CA GLU A 141 -14.28 -8.74 1.81
C GLU A 141 -14.15 -10.27 1.84
N LEU A 142 -15.27 -10.95 1.57
CA LEU A 142 -15.34 -12.40 1.40
C LEU A 142 -15.37 -12.75 -0.09
N ARG A 143 -14.48 -13.63 -0.55
CA ARG A 143 -14.33 -13.97 -1.97
C ARG A 143 -14.26 -15.47 -2.20
N ALA A 144 -14.95 -15.96 -3.22
CA ALA A 144 -14.90 -17.36 -3.63
C ALA A 144 -13.53 -17.72 -4.25
N THR A 145 -13.10 -18.96 -4.06
CA THR A 145 -11.82 -19.49 -4.56
C THR A 145 -11.87 -19.95 -6.03
N GLY A 146 -13.06 -20.17 -6.58
CA GLY A 146 -13.26 -20.60 -7.97
C GLY A 146 -13.07 -19.49 -9.01
N GLU A 147 -13.20 -19.86 -10.30
CA GLU A 147 -12.96 -18.96 -11.44
C GLU A 147 -13.82 -17.69 -11.44
N SER A 148 -15.05 -17.77 -10.92
CA SER A 148 -15.96 -16.62 -10.86
C SER A 148 -15.45 -15.51 -9.94
N ARG A 149 -14.59 -15.85 -8.96
CA ARG A 149 -14.09 -14.95 -7.91
C ARG A 149 -15.20 -14.09 -7.29
N ALA A 150 -16.41 -14.63 -7.20
CA ALA A 150 -17.57 -13.92 -6.68
C ALA A 150 -17.27 -13.40 -5.27
N ALA A 151 -17.47 -12.10 -5.07
CA ALA A 151 -17.10 -11.42 -3.83
C ALA A 151 -18.30 -10.71 -3.21
N VAL A 152 -18.33 -10.68 -1.87
CA VAL A 152 -19.23 -9.86 -1.06
C VAL A 152 -18.36 -8.93 -0.24
N ARG A 153 -18.71 -7.64 -0.25
CA ARG A 153 -18.00 -6.61 0.50
C ARG A 153 -18.95 -5.94 1.48
N TYR A 154 -18.58 -5.97 2.75
CA TYR A 154 -19.22 -5.19 3.80
C TYR A 154 -18.41 -3.91 4.01
N VAL A 155 -19.08 -2.77 4.10
CA VAL A 155 -18.48 -1.46 4.32
C VAL A 155 -19.38 -0.72 5.29
N LYS A 156 -18.84 -0.40 6.48
CA LYS A 156 -19.57 0.27 7.57
C LYS A 156 -20.88 -0.43 7.91
N HIS A 157 -20.85 -1.76 7.92
CA HIS A 157 -22.00 -2.60 8.20
C HIS A 157 -21.65 -3.61 9.30
N THR A 158 -22.52 -3.75 10.30
CA THR A 158 -22.37 -4.77 11.34
C THR A 158 -22.26 -6.16 10.71
N LEU A 159 -21.25 -6.92 11.11
CA LEU A 159 -21.03 -8.26 10.58
C LEU A 159 -21.87 -9.25 11.37
N GLU A 160 -23.07 -9.55 10.89
CA GLU A 160 -23.95 -10.54 11.52
C GLU A 160 -23.35 -11.95 11.37
N PRO A 161 -23.02 -12.66 12.48
CA PRO A 161 -22.28 -13.92 12.42
C PRO A 161 -22.94 -14.98 11.54
N ASP A 162 -24.28 -15.04 11.52
CA ASP A 162 -25.01 -16.01 10.72
C ASP A 162 -24.92 -15.75 9.21
N ASP A 163 -24.90 -14.49 8.78
CA ASP A 163 -24.75 -14.14 7.36
C ASP A 163 -23.31 -14.39 6.89
N ILE A 164 -22.33 -14.06 7.73
CA ILE A 164 -20.92 -14.36 7.48
C ILE A 164 -20.70 -15.86 7.37
N ARG A 165 -21.21 -16.66 8.32
CA ARG A 165 -21.13 -18.13 8.28
C ARG A 165 -21.80 -18.72 7.03
N ARG A 166 -22.93 -18.18 6.58
CA ARG A 166 -23.56 -18.60 5.30
C ARG A 166 -22.66 -18.35 4.11
N HIS A 167 -22.01 -17.18 4.04
CA HIS A 167 -21.07 -16.88 2.95
C HIS A 167 -19.83 -17.78 2.98
N ILE A 168 -19.30 -18.08 4.16
CA ILE A 168 -18.16 -18.99 4.36
C ILE A 168 -18.54 -20.42 3.97
N ALA A 169 -19.69 -20.92 4.42
CA ALA A 169 -20.21 -22.24 4.05
C ALA A 169 -20.46 -22.38 2.54
N ALA A 170 -20.76 -21.28 1.84
CA ALA A 170 -20.85 -21.21 0.38
C ALA A 170 -19.48 -21.15 -0.33
N GLY A 171 -18.37 -21.38 0.39
CA GLY A 171 -17.01 -21.46 -0.15
C GLY A 171 -16.32 -20.11 -0.34
N LYS A 172 -16.80 -19.03 0.29
CA LYS A 172 -16.08 -17.74 0.30
C LYS A 172 -15.09 -17.70 1.46
N GLN A 173 -13.95 -17.04 1.25
CA GLN A 173 -12.93 -16.85 2.25
C GLN A 173 -12.67 -15.36 2.47
N CYS A 174 -12.27 -14.99 3.69
CA CYS A 174 -11.92 -13.63 4.03
C CYS A 174 -10.58 -13.23 3.42
N THR A 175 -10.62 -12.19 2.58
CA THR A 175 -9.44 -11.67 1.88
C THR A 175 -9.03 -10.28 2.37
N ARG A 176 -9.93 -9.61 3.10
CA ARG A 176 -9.70 -8.34 3.78
C ARG A 176 -10.53 -8.30 5.06
N LEU A 177 -9.91 -7.91 6.17
CA LEU A 177 -10.57 -7.78 7.46
C LEU A 177 -10.14 -6.47 8.12
N ALA A 178 -11.10 -5.59 8.38
CA ALA A 178 -10.86 -4.43 9.21
C ALA A 178 -10.85 -4.84 10.67
N MET A 179 -9.88 -4.32 11.41
CA MET A 179 -9.63 -4.67 12.80
C MET A 179 -9.11 -3.46 13.54
N THR A 180 -9.35 -3.46 14.84
CA THR A 180 -8.73 -2.52 15.77
C THR A 180 -7.80 -3.28 16.71
N TRP A 181 -6.58 -2.79 16.89
CA TRP A 181 -5.59 -3.34 17.81
C TRP A 181 -5.52 -2.50 19.09
N ASN A 182 -5.73 -3.15 20.24
CA ASN A 182 -5.66 -2.59 21.59
C ASN A 182 -6.39 -1.23 21.77
N ASP A 183 -7.49 -1.02 21.04
CA ASP A 183 -8.23 0.26 20.96
C ASP A 183 -7.35 1.48 20.58
N ARG A 184 -6.19 1.23 19.96
CA ARG A 184 -5.17 2.24 19.60
C ARG A 184 -5.03 2.45 18.11
N ILE A 185 -5.13 1.39 17.30
CA ILE A 185 -4.90 1.48 15.85
C ILE A 185 -5.99 0.70 15.12
N SER A 186 -6.78 1.40 14.31
CA SER A 186 -7.66 0.77 13.32
C SER A 186 -6.93 0.59 12.00
N PHE A 187 -7.07 -0.57 11.38
CA PHE A 187 -6.43 -0.92 10.11
C PHE A 187 -7.21 -2.01 9.38
N VAL A 188 -6.78 -2.33 8.16
CA VAL A 188 -7.30 -3.44 7.36
C VAL A 188 -6.17 -4.39 7.05
N LEU A 189 -6.25 -5.62 7.56
CA LEU A 189 -5.38 -6.72 7.15
C LEU A 189 -5.87 -7.30 5.82
N THR A 190 -4.94 -7.72 4.98
CA THR A 190 -5.25 -8.33 3.68
C THR A 190 -4.60 -9.70 3.55
N GLU A 191 -5.08 -10.50 2.60
CA GLU A 191 -4.53 -11.81 2.26
C GLU A 191 -3.02 -11.80 1.95
N SER A 192 -2.47 -10.66 1.51
CA SER A 192 -1.06 -10.47 1.18
C SER A 192 -0.24 -9.90 2.35
N LEU A 193 -0.75 -9.96 3.57
CA LEU A 193 -0.16 -9.35 4.78
C LEU A 193 -0.02 -7.82 4.74
N ALA A 194 -0.58 -7.14 3.73
CA ALA A 194 -0.54 -5.68 3.70
C ALA A 194 -1.49 -5.12 4.76
N ILE A 195 -0.97 -4.20 5.57
CA ILE A 195 -1.71 -3.41 6.55
C ILE A 195 -2.13 -2.11 5.87
N LYS A 196 -3.45 -1.88 5.73
CA LYS A 196 -4.00 -0.74 5.00
C LYS A 196 -4.84 0.16 5.89
N GLY A 197 -4.90 1.44 5.56
CA GLY A 197 -5.80 2.38 6.23
C GLY A 197 -5.51 2.52 7.72
N VAL A 198 -4.23 2.45 8.11
CA VAL A 198 -3.75 2.64 9.49
C VAL A 198 -4.24 3.99 10.00
N LYS A 199 -4.98 3.96 11.10
CA LYS A 199 -5.51 5.15 11.78
C LYS A 199 -5.28 5.00 13.28
N PRO A 200 -4.46 5.89 13.88
CA PRO A 200 -4.46 6.08 15.32
C PRO A 200 -5.87 6.41 15.81
N LEU A 201 -6.34 5.69 16.82
CA LEU A 201 -7.51 6.03 17.62
C LEU A 201 -7.01 6.91 18.78
N ASP A 202 -7.81 7.90 19.19
CA ASP A 202 -7.44 9.15 19.91
C ASP A 202 -6.68 9.01 21.27
N VAL A 203 -6.15 7.84 21.62
CA VAL A 203 -5.22 7.63 22.74
C VAL A 203 -3.79 8.14 22.41
N ILE A 204 -3.49 8.44 21.15
CA ILE A 204 -2.18 8.98 20.70
C ILE A 204 -2.19 10.53 20.70
N LYS A 205 -2.88 11.15 21.65
CA LYS A 205 -2.88 12.62 21.83
C LYS A 205 -2.67 13.05 23.28
N GLU A 206 -2.04 12.21 24.11
CA GLU A 206 -1.56 12.64 25.42
C GLU A 206 -0.16 13.24 25.28
N GLY A 207 -0.16 14.54 25.04
CA GLY A 207 1.00 15.43 25.04
C GLY A 207 0.50 16.87 25.18
N GLU A 208 -0.02 17.19 26.37
CA GLU A 208 -0.44 18.53 26.76
C GLU A 208 0.65 19.59 26.47
N ALA A 209 0.25 20.67 25.79
CA ALA A 209 0.74 22.04 25.96
C ALA A 209 2.24 22.29 26.22
N VAL A 210 3.14 21.67 25.46
CA VAL A 210 4.51 22.16 25.31
C VAL A 210 4.69 22.72 23.90
N THR A 211 5.21 23.94 23.80
CA THR A 211 5.58 24.57 22.52
C THR A 211 6.84 23.89 21.98
N TYR A 212 6.72 22.64 21.55
CA TYR A 212 7.76 21.96 20.80
C TYR A 212 7.99 22.68 19.46
N SER A 213 9.25 22.76 19.04
CA SER A 213 9.60 23.07 17.66
C SER A 213 9.04 22.01 16.71
N ASP A 214 8.91 22.33 15.42
CA ASP A 214 8.40 21.38 14.42
C ASP A 214 9.25 20.10 14.36
N ASP A 215 10.57 20.22 14.55
CA ASP A 215 11.50 19.09 14.57
C ASP A 215 11.26 18.19 15.80
N GLU A 216 11.10 18.77 17.00
CA GLU A 216 10.83 17.99 18.22
C GLU A 216 9.46 17.29 18.17
N ARG A 217 8.45 17.93 17.55
CA ARG A 217 7.14 17.29 17.32
C ARG A 217 7.29 16.08 16.41
N PHE A 218 8.03 16.24 15.32
CA PHE A 218 8.28 15.16 14.37
C PHE A 218 9.02 13.98 15.01
N ASP A 219 10.05 14.26 15.82
CA ASP A 219 10.79 13.22 16.55
C ASP A 219 9.87 12.44 17.51
N ASN A 220 9.02 13.16 18.26
CA ASN A 220 8.06 12.55 19.18
C ASN A 220 7.04 11.68 18.43
N ASP A 221 6.49 12.18 17.32
CA ASP A 221 5.53 11.46 16.49
C ASP A 221 6.17 10.17 15.92
N ILE A 222 7.43 10.23 15.48
CA ILE A 222 8.16 9.05 14.99
C ILE A 222 8.32 8.03 16.12
N VAL A 223 8.80 8.44 17.29
CA VAL A 223 9.03 7.52 18.41
C VAL A 223 7.74 6.80 18.79
N LEU A 224 6.64 7.55 18.85
CA LEU A 224 5.34 7.02 19.20
C LEU A 224 4.79 6.09 18.11
N MET A 225 4.81 6.52 16.85
CA MET A 225 4.30 5.72 15.72
C MET A 225 5.10 4.43 15.53
N THR A 226 6.43 4.51 15.53
CA THR A 226 7.31 3.34 15.33
C THR A 226 7.20 2.35 16.49
N GLY A 227 7.06 2.84 17.73
CA GLY A 227 6.86 2.01 18.91
C GLY A 227 5.54 1.24 18.88
N GLU A 228 4.43 1.88 18.50
CA GLU A 228 3.14 1.20 18.39
C GLU A 228 3.06 0.29 17.16
N MET A 229 3.61 0.71 16.02
CA MET A 229 3.64 -0.10 14.80
C MET A 229 4.46 -1.39 14.97
N ALA A 230 5.61 -1.32 15.66
CA ALA A 230 6.43 -2.50 15.94
C ALA A 230 5.64 -3.56 16.75
N LYS A 231 4.90 -3.12 17.78
CA LYS A 231 4.06 -4.00 18.60
C LYS A 231 2.90 -4.57 17.79
N LEU A 232 2.19 -3.73 17.04
CA LEU A 232 1.11 -4.16 16.14
C LEU A 232 1.58 -5.26 15.19
N MET A 233 2.71 -5.07 14.51
CA MET A 233 3.25 -6.05 13.58
C MET A 233 3.64 -7.35 14.27
N ALA A 234 4.25 -7.28 15.45
CA ALA A 234 4.60 -8.47 16.24
C ALA A 234 3.34 -9.28 16.62
N ASP A 235 2.30 -8.62 17.13
CA ASP A 235 1.05 -9.26 17.55
C ASP A 235 0.28 -9.84 16.34
N ILE A 236 0.31 -9.17 15.16
CA ILE A 236 -0.25 -9.72 13.92
C ILE A 236 0.49 -11.00 13.52
N VAL A 237 1.82 -10.99 13.55
CA VAL A 237 2.63 -12.17 13.19
C VAL A 237 2.34 -13.32 14.14
N GLU A 238 2.25 -13.06 15.45
CA GLU A 238 1.90 -14.07 16.45
C GLU A 238 0.49 -14.64 16.21
N ALA A 239 -0.50 -13.78 15.98
CA ALA A 239 -1.87 -14.19 15.68
C ALA A 239 -1.98 -15.07 14.41
N LEU A 240 -1.05 -14.90 13.47
CA LEU A 240 -0.90 -15.72 12.26
C LEU A 240 -0.01 -16.96 12.45
N GLY A 241 0.31 -17.30 13.70
CA GLY A 241 1.07 -18.50 14.07
C GLY A 241 2.58 -18.31 14.11
N GLY A 242 3.07 -17.06 14.06
CA GLY A 242 4.48 -16.71 14.08
C GLY A 242 5.11 -16.63 12.68
N GLU A 243 6.36 -16.17 12.64
CA GLU A 243 7.16 -16.10 11.43
C GLU A 243 7.50 -17.52 10.91
N ALA A 244 7.35 -17.71 9.61
CA ALA A 244 7.81 -18.91 8.93
C ALA A 244 9.28 -18.76 8.57
N LYS A 245 10.13 -19.62 9.13
CA LYS A 245 11.54 -19.68 8.72
C LYS A 245 11.64 -20.22 7.29
N ALA A 246 12.51 -19.60 6.50
CA ALA A 246 12.84 -20.03 5.14
C ALA A 246 13.45 -21.43 5.11
#